data_AF-A0A137Q6K5-F1
#
_entry.id   AF-A0A137Q6K5-F1
#
_cell.length_a   1.000
_cell.length_b   1.000
_cell.length_c   1.000
_cell.angle_alpha   90.00
_cell.angle_beta   90.00
_cell.angle_gamma   90.00
#
_symmetry.space_group_name_H-M   'P 1'
#
loop_
_entity.id
_entity.type
_entity.pdbx_description
1 polymer ?
#
loop_
_entity_poly.entity_id
_entity_poly.type
_entity_poly.pdbx_seq_one_letter_code
_entity_poly.pdbx_strand_id
1 'polypeptide(L)'
;HILRLLSHPPPNPFSTNGTEPPPTLTPILLGHSLESDLKALKICHPLCIDTAVIYHHPRGRPLKPGLAWLTKKWCEREIQTRGDGGHDPEEDARACLDLLKKKIENGPGFGEFKVDFESIFERMGRSTRRAGGGADSIRSAVVDHGNPAVMHGSKASTAIGCTSDEEVVKQLLDVIPSHHFTFARLMSLANTQGWTTPKSTSDAPPPPPTPPPTQEALNETLRVLNNHLTTIHASLPPRTAFIIFTGHSDPRKMAALNARKAQFETALKSGKAPEELDVKWTSADGRDLEEAVELARRGLLFLGVKY
;
A
#
# COMPACT_ATOMS: atom_id res chain seq x y z
N HIS A 1 13.59 -15.42 35.50
CA HIS A 1 12.98 -14.87 36.73
C HIS A 1 11.54 -14.40 36.47
N ILE A 2 11.29 -13.57 35.44
CA ILE A 2 9.92 -13.17 35.01
C ILE A 2 9.04 -14.37 34.61
N LEU A 3 9.54 -15.33 33.83
CA LEU A 3 8.78 -16.55 33.50
C LEU A 3 8.40 -17.40 34.73
N ARG A 4 9.14 -17.25 35.85
CA ARG A 4 8.87 -17.93 37.12
C ARG A 4 7.86 -17.15 37.99
N LEU A 5 7.79 -15.83 37.82
CA LEU A 5 6.76 -14.95 38.40
C LEU A 5 5.42 -15.08 37.68
N LEU A 6 5.44 -15.45 36.40
CA LEU A 6 4.26 -15.68 35.57
C LEU A 6 3.75 -17.13 35.61
N SER A 7 4.49 -18.05 36.26
CA SER A 7 4.11 -19.44 36.44
C SER A 7 3.58 -19.69 37.85
N HIS A 8 2.54 -20.52 37.99
CA HIS A 8 2.00 -20.91 39.30
C HIS A 8 3.03 -21.65 40.18
N PRO A 9 2.93 -21.54 41.52
CA PRO A 9 3.71 -22.38 42.43
C PRO A 9 3.38 -23.87 42.20
N PRO A 10 4.35 -24.78 42.42
CA PRO A 10 4.12 -26.21 42.24
C PRO A 10 2.99 -26.69 43.16
N PRO A 11 2.16 -27.65 42.71
CA PRO A 11 1.05 -28.16 43.50
C PRO A 11 1.55 -28.80 44.80
N ASN A 12 0.77 -28.66 45.88
CA ASN A 12 1.07 -29.30 47.15
C ASN A 12 1.08 -30.83 46.96
N PRO A 13 2.21 -31.52 47.23
CA PRO A 13 2.35 -32.95 46.99
C PRO A 13 1.43 -33.83 47.86
N PHE A 14 0.71 -33.25 48.83
CA PHE A 14 -0.22 -33.96 49.71
C PHE A 14 -1.71 -33.73 49.39
N SER A 15 -2.04 -33.04 48.30
CA SER A 15 -3.43 -32.82 47.88
C SER A 15 -3.98 -34.03 47.12
N THR A 16 -4.96 -34.74 47.69
CA THR A 16 -5.55 -35.97 47.12
C THR A 16 -6.77 -35.74 46.22
N ASN A 17 -7.08 -34.49 45.86
CA ASN A 17 -8.21 -34.18 44.97
C ASN A 17 -7.71 -33.97 43.54
N GLY A 18 -8.05 -34.91 42.64
CA GLY A 18 -7.73 -34.88 41.22
C GLY A 18 -8.57 -33.87 40.44
N THR A 19 -8.31 -32.58 40.64
CA THR A 19 -8.85 -31.51 39.80
C THR A 19 -7.87 -31.24 38.66
N GLU A 20 -8.31 -31.36 37.41
CA GLU A 20 -7.54 -30.85 36.26
C GLU A 20 -7.09 -29.41 36.55
N PRO A 21 -5.82 -29.05 36.30
CA PRO A 21 -5.39 -27.68 36.47
C PRO A 21 -6.25 -26.78 35.58
N PRO A 22 -6.76 -25.65 36.09
CA PRO A 22 -7.60 -24.76 35.31
C PRO A 22 -6.86 -24.34 34.02
N PRO A 23 -7.59 -24.09 32.91
CA PRO A 23 -6.96 -23.69 31.65
C PRO A 23 -6.06 -22.48 31.89
N THR A 24 -4.82 -22.59 31.46
CA THR A 24 -3.81 -21.55 31.66
C THR A 24 -4.20 -20.29 30.88
N LEU A 25 -4.56 -19.23 31.59
CA LEU A 25 -4.82 -17.92 30.99
C LEU A 25 -3.50 -17.37 30.46
N THR A 26 -3.32 -17.35 29.13
CA THR A 26 -2.17 -16.68 28.50
C THR A 26 -2.42 -15.18 28.52
N PRO A 27 -1.60 -14.37 29.22
CA PRO A 27 -1.80 -12.93 29.28
C PRO A 27 -1.57 -12.29 27.89
N ILE A 28 -2.25 -11.17 27.62
CA ILE A 28 -1.99 -10.36 26.43
C ILE A 28 -0.97 -9.29 26.81
N LEU A 29 0.15 -9.24 26.10
CA LEU A 29 1.15 -8.19 26.30
C LEU A 29 0.74 -6.93 25.56
N LEU A 30 0.84 -5.79 26.23
CA LEU A 30 0.58 -4.47 25.66
C LEU A 30 1.85 -3.63 25.75
N GLY A 31 2.20 -2.95 24.65
CA GLY A 31 3.33 -2.03 24.63
C GLY A 31 3.44 -1.27 23.31
N HIS A 32 4.64 -0.74 23.05
CA HIS A 32 4.94 0.02 21.86
C HIS A 32 6.24 -0.47 21.23
N SER A 33 6.20 -0.95 19.99
CA SER A 33 7.34 -1.59 19.32
C SER A 33 7.89 -2.79 20.11
N LEU A 34 6.99 -3.63 20.63
CA LEU A 34 7.27 -4.78 21.50
C LEU A 34 8.27 -5.77 20.89
N GLU A 35 8.42 -5.80 19.57
CA GLU A 35 9.46 -6.54 18.86
C GLU A 35 10.86 -6.33 19.49
N SER A 36 11.21 -5.08 19.78
CA SER A 36 12.54 -4.73 20.32
C SER A 36 12.68 -5.24 21.76
N ASP A 37 11.64 -5.07 22.57
CA ASP A 37 11.62 -5.50 23.97
C ASP A 37 11.67 -7.02 24.08
N LEU A 38 10.84 -7.72 23.32
CA LEU A 38 10.79 -9.19 23.29
C LEU A 38 12.12 -9.79 22.81
N LYS A 39 12.76 -9.16 21.81
CA LYS A 39 14.09 -9.56 21.33
C LYS A 39 15.16 -9.36 22.40
N ALA A 40 15.15 -8.23 23.11
CA ALA A 40 16.07 -7.95 24.20
C ALA A 40 15.88 -8.92 25.38
N LEU A 41 14.63 -9.22 25.73
CA LEU A 41 14.26 -10.16 26.79
C LEU A 41 14.42 -11.63 26.39
N LYS A 42 14.61 -11.92 25.10
CA LYS A 42 14.67 -13.27 24.52
C LYS A 42 13.40 -14.08 24.81
N ILE A 43 12.24 -13.43 24.68
CA ILE A 43 10.92 -14.03 24.90
C ILE A 43 10.17 -14.09 23.57
N CYS A 44 9.50 -15.22 23.31
CA CYS A 44 8.51 -15.34 22.24
C CYS A 44 7.13 -15.48 22.88
N HIS A 45 6.23 -14.54 22.59
CA HIS A 45 4.90 -14.50 23.19
C HIS A 45 3.81 -14.39 22.11
N PRO A 46 2.79 -15.27 22.10
CA PRO A 46 1.84 -15.35 20.99
C PRO A 46 0.79 -14.23 20.96
N LEU A 47 0.50 -13.58 22.10
CA LEU A 47 -0.59 -12.62 22.23
C LEU A 47 -0.07 -11.21 22.56
N CYS A 48 0.14 -10.39 21.52
CA CYS A 48 0.65 -9.02 21.68
C CYS A 48 -0.30 -8.00 21.06
N ILE A 49 -0.54 -6.91 21.78
CA ILE A 49 -1.12 -5.67 21.28
C ILE A 49 0.00 -4.63 21.25
N ASP A 50 0.43 -4.27 20.05
CA ASP A 50 1.49 -3.28 19.86
C ASP A 50 0.89 -1.97 19.34
N THR A 51 0.98 -0.91 20.14
CA THR A 51 0.48 0.43 19.81
C THR A 51 1.15 1.03 18.57
N ALA A 52 2.39 0.64 18.24
CA ALA A 52 3.06 1.04 17.00
C ALA A 52 2.49 0.34 15.75
N VAL A 53 1.71 -0.74 15.94
CA VAL A 53 1.06 -1.51 14.87
C VAL A 53 -0.41 -1.12 14.73
N ILE A 54 -1.12 -0.97 15.85
CA ILE A 54 -2.55 -0.62 15.84
C ILE A 54 -2.82 0.86 15.54
N TYR A 55 -1.80 1.74 15.63
CA TYR A 55 -1.87 3.12 15.14
C TYR A 55 -0.98 3.29 13.91
N HIS A 56 -1.49 4.00 12.90
CA HIS A 56 -0.75 4.23 11.67
C HIS A 56 0.16 5.46 11.76
N HIS A 57 1.28 5.40 11.06
CA HIS A 57 2.06 6.60 10.76
C HIS A 57 1.38 7.37 9.62
N PRO A 58 1.29 8.73 9.65
CA PRO A 58 0.66 9.51 8.58
C PRO A 58 1.24 9.26 7.18
N ARG A 59 2.54 8.99 7.11
CA ARG A 59 3.27 8.62 5.87
C ARG A 59 3.13 7.15 5.45
N GLY A 60 2.28 6.38 6.12
CA GLY A 60 2.07 4.96 5.88
C GLY A 60 3.21 4.06 6.36
N ARG A 61 3.02 2.74 6.16
CA ARG A 61 4.05 1.72 6.40
C ARG A 61 5.22 1.90 5.41
N PRO A 62 6.47 1.56 5.78
CA PRO A 62 6.91 0.81 6.95
C PRO A 62 7.18 1.66 8.21
N LEU A 63 6.94 2.97 8.16
CA LEU A 63 7.24 3.87 9.27
C LEU A 63 6.31 3.58 10.46
N LYS A 64 6.89 3.43 11.66
CA LYS A 64 6.17 3.29 12.92
C LYS A 64 5.98 4.70 13.54
N PRO A 65 4.78 5.09 14.00
CA PRO A 65 4.60 6.33 14.74
C PRO A 65 5.28 6.23 16.10
N GLY A 66 5.92 7.31 16.57
CA GLY A 66 6.53 7.33 17.90
C GLY A 66 5.48 7.45 19.01
N LEU A 67 5.71 6.78 20.15
CA LEU A 67 4.80 6.78 21.30
C LEU A 67 4.45 8.19 21.77
N ALA A 68 5.45 9.06 21.99
CA ALA A 68 5.23 10.44 22.44
C ALA A 68 4.32 11.23 21.49
N TRP A 69 4.48 11.03 20.17
CA TRP A 69 3.63 11.65 19.18
C TRP A 69 2.20 11.12 19.24
N LEU A 70 2.01 9.81 19.38
CA LEU A 70 0.69 9.20 19.53
C LEU A 70 -0.02 9.69 20.79
N THR A 71 0.66 9.69 21.93
CA THR A 71 0.10 10.14 23.21
C THR A 71 -0.29 11.60 23.17
N LYS A 72 0.56 12.46 22.57
CA LYS A 72 0.22 13.87 22.34
C LYS A 72 -0.99 14.02 21.43
N LYS A 73 -1.05 13.25 20.34
CA LYS A 73 -2.09 13.38 19.30
C LYS A 73 -3.47 12.89 19.77
N TRP A 74 -3.51 11.79 20.51
CA TRP A 74 -4.77 11.07 20.79
C TRP A 74 -5.17 11.07 22.26
N CYS A 75 -4.22 11.31 23.16
CA CYS A 75 -4.46 11.41 24.60
C CYS A 75 -4.25 12.84 25.13
N GLU A 76 -3.89 13.79 24.26
CA GLU A 76 -3.63 15.20 24.61
C GLU A 76 -2.62 15.37 25.77
N ARG A 77 -1.71 14.40 25.89
CA ARG A 77 -0.72 14.32 26.97
C ARG A 77 0.68 14.24 26.40
N GLU A 78 1.59 15.04 26.93
CA GLU A 78 3.02 14.94 26.62
C GLU A 78 3.68 13.95 27.59
N ILE A 79 4.59 13.15 27.06
CA ILE A 79 5.40 12.16 27.80
C ILE A 79 6.87 12.32 27.39
N GLN A 80 7.80 11.71 28.12
CA GLN A 80 9.23 11.73 27.80
C GLN A 80 9.82 13.15 27.77
N THR A 81 9.25 14.07 28.56
CA THR A 81 9.65 15.50 28.60
C THR A 81 10.88 15.77 29.48
N ARG A 82 11.45 14.73 30.11
CA ARG A 82 12.59 14.82 31.06
C ARG A 82 13.96 15.06 30.42
N GLY A 83 14.04 15.33 29.11
CA GLY A 83 15.31 15.63 28.43
C GLY A 83 16.32 14.49 28.52
N ASP A 84 17.57 14.78 28.92
CA ASP A 84 18.70 13.83 28.95
C ASP A 84 18.57 12.72 30.02
N GLY A 85 17.49 12.71 30.82
CA GLY A 85 17.27 11.75 31.91
C GLY A 85 16.80 10.35 31.49
N GLY A 86 16.70 10.06 30.19
CA GLY A 86 16.15 8.81 29.68
C GLY A 86 14.63 8.72 29.80
N HIS A 87 14.05 7.65 29.24
CA HIS A 87 12.60 7.40 29.28
C HIS A 87 12.22 6.66 30.56
N ASP A 88 10.99 6.88 31.04
CA ASP A 88 10.41 6.16 32.16
C ASP A 88 9.54 4.99 31.63
N PRO A 89 9.95 3.73 31.82
CA PRO A 89 9.18 2.57 31.35
C PRO A 89 7.75 2.52 31.90
N GLU A 90 7.53 3.04 33.11
CA GLU A 90 6.21 3.07 33.74
C GLU A 90 5.29 4.10 33.06
N GLU A 91 5.85 5.26 32.68
CA GLU A 91 5.16 6.28 31.88
C GLU A 91 4.78 5.73 30.50
N ASP A 92 5.72 5.07 29.83
CA ASP A 92 5.51 4.49 28.50
C ASP A 92 4.45 3.38 28.54
N ALA A 93 4.47 2.51 29.56
CA ALA A 93 3.46 1.46 29.73
C ALA A 93 2.05 2.04 29.96
N ARG A 94 1.92 3.08 30.79
CA ARG A 94 0.63 3.80 30.97
C ARG A 94 0.16 4.46 29.67
N ALA A 95 1.06 5.10 28.94
CA ALA A 95 0.73 5.71 27.66
C ALA A 95 0.19 4.69 26.64
N CYS A 96 0.76 3.48 26.61
CA CYS A 96 0.25 2.40 25.77
C CYS A 96 -1.18 1.98 26.17
N LEU A 97 -1.46 1.91 27.47
CA LEU A 97 -2.79 1.60 27.98
C LEU A 97 -3.82 2.67 27.63
N ASP A 98 -3.47 3.95 27.76
CA ASP A 98 -4.35 5.05 27.40
C ASP A 98 -4.70 5.06 25.90
N LEU A 99 -3.70 4.80 25.06
CA LEU A 99 -3.90 4.65 23.61
C LEU A 99 -4.83 3.47 23.29
N LEU A 100 -4.63 2.32 23.94
CA LEU A 100 -5.51 1.17 23.74
C LEU A 100 -6.95 1.49 24.15
N LYS A 101 -7.15 2.13 25.31
CA LYS A 101 -8.49 2.56 25.77
C LYS A 101 -9.15 3.47 24.74
N LYS A 102 -8.42 4.48 24.23
CA LYS A 102 -8.93 5.38 23.19
C LYS A 102 -9.36 4.64 21.93
N LYS A 103 -8.58 3.64 21.49
CA LYS A 103 -8.95 2.85 20.31
C LYS A 103 -10.16 1.96 20.55
N ILE A 104 -10.32 1.38 21.75
CA ILE A 104 -11.51 0.61 22.11
C ILE A 104 -12.75 1.51 22.14
N GLU A 105 -12.66 2.69 22.76
CA GLU A 105 -13.76 3.65 22.88
C GLU A 105 -14.26 4.16 21.52
N ASN A 106 -13.34 4.42 20.58
CA ASN A 106 -13.66 5.05 19.30
C ASN A 106 -13.78 4.04 18.14
N GLY A 107 -13.57 2.75 18.42
CA GLY A 107 -13.66 1.66 17.45
C GLY A 107 -12.36 1.36 16.69
N PRO A 108 -12.33 0.23 15.96
CA PRO A 108 -11.10 -0.33 15.39
C PRO A 108 -10.39 0.58 14.38
N GLY A 109 -11.13 1.44 13.67
CA GLY A 109 -10.56 2.39 12.71
C GLY A 109 -9.91 3.63 13.33
N PHE A 110 -10.06 3.85 14.64
CA PHE A 110 -9.46 5.00 15.31
C PHE A 110 -7.93 4.91 15.33
N GLY A 111 -7.25 5.98 14.91
CA GLY A 111 -5.79 5.97 14.77
C GLY A 111 -5.27 5.40 13.45
N GLU A 112 -6.15 5.01 12.53
CA GLU A 112 -5.78 4.71 11.15
C GLU A 112 -5.71 6.02 10.34
N PHE A 113 -4.55 6.30 9.77
CA PHE A 113 -4.46 7.25 8.67
C PHE A 113 -4.89 6.52 7.41
N LYS A 114 -6.02 6.93 6.83
CA LYS A 114 -6.24 6.72 5.40
C LYS A 114 -5.09 7.45 4.74
N VAL A 115 -4.23 6.72 4.04
CA VAL A 115 -3.01 7.24 3.43
C VAL A 115 -3.34 8.56 2.72
N ASP A 116 -2.82 9.67 3.25
CA ASP A 116 -2.85 10.97 2.56
C ASP A 116 -1.89 10.83 1.37
N PHE A 117 -2.39 10.26 0.27
CA PHE A 117 -1.67 10.28 -0.99
C PHE A 117 -1.67 11.73 -1.48
N GLU A 118 -0.61 12.48 -1.16
CA GLU A 118 -0.33 13.72 -1.87
C GLU A 118 0.17 13.36 -3.27
N SER A 119 -0.57 13.78 -4.30
CA SER A 119 -0.14 13.59 -5.67
C SER A 119 1.13 14.40 -5.97
N ILE A 120 1.99 13.91 -6.87
CA ILE A 120 3.17 14.67 -7.31
C ILE A 120 2.77 16.05 -7.86
N PHE A 121 1.61 16.14 -8.50
CA PHE A 121 1.04 17.37 -9.04
C PHE A 121 0.75 18.40 -7.95
N GLU A 122 0.14 17.98 -6.84
CA GLU A 122 -0.13 18.83 -5.69
C GLU A 122 1.18 19.32 -5.04
N ARG A 123 2.16 18.42 -4.91
CA ARG A 123 3.49 18.77 -4.38
C ARG A 123 4.21 19.78 -5.26
N MET A 124 4.15 19.61 -6.57
CA MET A 124 4.74 20.54 -7.55
C MET A 124 4.00 21.88 -7.58
N GLY A 125 2.67 21.87 -7.50
CA GLY A 125 1.85 23.10 -7.46
C GLY A 125 2.17 24.01 -6.28
N ARG A 126 2.54 23.42 -5.12
CA ARG A 126 2.99 24.17 -3.93
C ARG A 126 4.45 24.63 -4.00
N SER A 127 5.22 24.10 -4.95
CA SER A 127 6.65 24.39 -5.04
C SER A 127 6.89 25.66 -5.86
N THR A 128 7.57 26.63 -5.25
CA THR A 128 8.09 27.83 -5.92
C THR A 128 9.49 27.57 -6.46
N ARG A 129 9.85 28.17 -7.59
CA ARG A 129 11.22 28.06 -8.12
C ARG A 129 12.19 28.80 -7.20
N ARG A 130 12.83 28.08 -6.28
CA ARG A 130 13.82 28.65 -5.33
C ARG A 130 15.12 29.13 -5.98
N ALA A 131 15.35 28.83 -7.26
CA ALA A 131 16.57 29.20 -7.97
C ALA A 131 16.24 30.09 -9.20
N GLY A 132 16.20 31.40 -8.98
CA GLY A 132 16.47 32.41 -10.02
C GLY A 132 15.45 32.62 -11.13
N GLY A 133 14.22 32.11 -11.06
CA GLY A 133 13.27 32.22 -12.16
C GLY A 133 11.82 32.42 -11.73
N GLY A 134 11.47 33.66 -11.39
CA GLY A 134 10.07 34.14 -11.28
C GLY A 134 9.20 33.50 -10.20
N ALA A 135 8.13 34.19 -9.81
CA ALA A 135 7.15 33.73 -8.82
C ALA A 135 6.15 32.69 -9.36
N ASP A 136 6.45 32.03 -10.48
CA ASP A 136 5.51 31.10 -11.12
C ASP A 136 5.65 29.67 -10.57
N SER A 137 4.50 29.05 -10.31
CA SER A 137 4.39 27.67 -9.88
C SER A 137 4.83 26.69 -10.97
N ILE A 138 5.25 25.48 -10.57
CA ILE A 138 5.62 24.42 -11.52
C ILE A 138 4.36 23.95 -12.25
N ARG A 139 4.23 24.35 -13.52
CA ARG A 139 3.17 23.84 -14.40
C ARG A 139 3.38 22.36 -14.74
N SER A 140 2.35 21.56 -14.51
CA SER A 140 2.38 20.11 -14.70
C SER A 140 1.19 19.61 -15.54
N ALA A 141 1.42 18.62 -16.41
CA ALA A 141 0.36 18.01 -17.23
C ALA A 141 0.28 16.50 -17.02
N VAL A 142 -0.92 15.97 -17.21
CA VAL A 142 -1.22 14.53 -17.24
C VAL A 142 -2.05 14.22 -18.47
N VAL A 143 -1.59 13.26 -19.28
CA VAL A 143 -2.24 12.81 -20.51
C VAL A 143 -2.46 11.30 -20.39
N ASP A 144 -3.69 10.87 -20.18
CA ASP A 144 -3.99 9.47 -19.88
C ASP A 144 -5.32 9.03 -20.47
N HIS A 145 -5.44 7.72 -20.68
CA HIS A 145 -6.68 7.03 -21.02
C HIS A 145 -7.78 7.31 -19.99
N GLY A 146 -8.99 7.61 -20.46
CA GLY A 146 -10.14 7.95 -19.61
C GLY A 146 -10.16 9.42 -19.21
N ASN A 147 -10.55 9.73 -17.97
CA ASN A 147 -10.64 11.12 -17.49
C ASN A 147 -9.68 11.36 -16.31
N PRO A 148 -8.41 11.75 -16.55
CA PRO A 148 -7.43 11.94 -15.48
C PRO A 148 -7.80 13.08 -14.52
N ALA A 149 -8.61 14.06 -14.93
CA ALA A 149 -9.01 15.20 -14.11
C ALA A 149 -9.85 14.79 -12.88
N VAL A 150 -10.59 13.67 -12.96
CA VAL A 150 -11.35 13.09 -11.83
C VAL A 150 -10.62 11.90 -11.18
N MET A 151 -9.43 11.56 -11.66
CA MET A 151 -8.59 10.49 -11.13
C MET A 151 -7.33 11.06 -10.46
N HIS A 152 -6.15 10.48 -10.76
CA HIS A 152 -4.86 10.87 -10.21
C HIS A 152 -4.34 12.23 -10.73
N GLY A 153 -5.01 12.80 -11.75
CA GLY A 153 -4.66 14.06 -12.38
C GLY A 153 -5.38 15.29 -11.84
N SER A 154 -6.25 15.14 -10.82
CA SER A 154 -7.12 16.21 -10.31
C SER A 154 -6.40 17.46 -9.80
N LYS A 155 -5.09 17.36 -9.51
CA LYS A 155 -4.25 18.46 -9.03
C LYS A 155 -3.22 18.94 -10.06
N ALA A 156 -3.23 18.38 -11.27
CA ALA A 156 -2.37 18.84 -12.36
C ALA A 156 -2.82 20.21 -12.88
N SER A 157 -1.91 20.99 -13.45
CA SER A 157 -2.26 22.24 -14.12
C SER A 157 -3.06 22.00 -15.41
N THR A 158 -2.85 20.85 -16.04
CA THR A 158 -3.57 20.42 -17.25
C THR A 158 -3.78 18.91 -17.19
N ALA A 159 -5.03 18.47 -17.40
CA ALA A 159 -5.39 17.06 -17.42
C ALA A 159 -6.17 16.75 -18.69
N ILE A 160 -5.63 15.86 -19.52
CA ILE A 160 -6.17 15.52 -20.84
C ILE A 160 -6.53 14.04 -20.85
N GLY A 161 -7.80 13.77 -21.12
CA GLY A 161 -8.32 12.42 -21.33
C GLY A 161 -8.11 11.96 -22.78
N CYS A 162 -7.70 10.72 -22.95
CA CYS A 162 -7.48 10.10 -24.25
C CYS A 162 -8.18 8.73 -24.35
N THR A 163 -8.25 8.20 -25.56
CA THR A 163 -8.85 6.89 -25.87
C THR A 163 -7.89 5.93 -26.59
N SER A 164 -6.78 6.45 -27.13
CA SER A 164 -5.74 5.65 -27.77
C SER A 164 -4.34 6.18 -27.45
N ASP A 165 -3.33 5.34 -27.68
CA ASP A 165 -1.93 5.73 -27.48
C ASP A 165 -1.49 6.81 -28.48
N GLU A 166 -2.02 6.80 -29.71
CA GLU A 166 -1.76 7.82 -30.72
C GLU A 166 -2.27 9.20 -30.25
N GLU A 167 -3.46 9.22 -29.63
CA GLU A 167 -4.02 10.44 -29.05
C GLU A 167 -3.19 10.90 -27.85
N VAL A 168 -2.78 9.99 -26.97
CA VAL A 168 -1.88 10.29 -25.84
C VAL A 168 -0.59 10.93 -26.34
N VAL A 169 0.05 10.35 -27.36
CA VAL A 169 1.30 10.91 -27.92
C VAL A 169 1.04 12.29 -28.49
N LYS A 170 0.01 12.47 -29.32
CA LYS A 170 -0.32 13.77 -29.91
C LYS A 170 -0.51 14.85 -28.84
N GLN A 171 -1.36 14.60 -27.85
CA GLN A 171 -1.66 15.56 -26.79
C GLN A 171 -0.44 15.83 -25.90
N LEU A 172 0.40 14.81 -25.65
CA LEU A 172 1.65 14.98 -24.92
C LEU A 172 2.61 15.93 -25.66
N LEU A 173 2.75 15.78 -26.98
CA LEU A 173 3.58 16.66 -27.81
C LEU A 173 3.11 18.11 -27.74
N ASP A 174 1.79 18.35 -27.71
CA ASP A 174 1.20 19.68 -27.63
C ASP A 174 1.47 20.36 -26.26
N VAL A 175 1.51 19.60 -25.16
CA VAL A 175 1.71 20.16 -23.81
C VAL A 175 3.18 20.31 -23.40
N ILE A 176 4.10 19.48 -23.93
CA ILE A 176 5.53 19.51 -23.59
C ILE A 176 6.13 20.93 -23.62
N PRO A 177 5.92 21.77 -24.66
CA PRO A 177 6.56 23.08 -24.75
C PRO A 177 6.15 24.07 -23.64
N SER A 178 4.99 23.86 -23.01
CA SER A 178 4.41 24.79 -22.04
C SER A 178 4.43 24.30 -20.59
N HIS A 179 4.97 23.10 -20.34
CA HIS A 179 4.94 22.44 -19.03
C HIS A 179 6.35 22.01 -18.57
N HIS A 180 6.54 21.97 -17.26
CA HIS A 180 7.82 21.56 -16.65
C HIS A 180 7.85 20.07 -16.32
N PHE A 181 6.67 19.51 -16.04
CA PHE A 181 6.47 18.11 -15.76
C PHE A 181 5.30 17.62 -16.60
N THR A 182 5.50 16.56 -17.35
CA THR A 182 4.44 15.89 -18.10
C THR A 182 4.43 14.42 -17.73
N PHE A 183 3.24 13.88 -17.52
CA PHE A 183 3.00 12.46 -17.33
C PHE A 183 2.13 11.97 -18.48
N ALA A 184 2.50 10.83 -19.06
CA ALA A 184 1.66 10.13 -20.01
C ALA A 184 1.69 8.63 -19.77
N ARG A 185 0.58 7.95 -20.09
CA ARG A 185 0.49 6.49 -20.00
C ARG A 185 0.03 5.91 -21.33
N LEU A 186 0.81 4.97 -21.84
CA LEU A 186 0.53 4.18 -23.03
C LEU A 186 0.04 2.79 -22.60
N MET A 187 -1.07 2.32 -23.17
CA MET A 187 -1.78 1.13 -22.72
C MET A 187 -1.73 -0.03 -23.73
N SER A 188 -1.31 0.21 -24.98
CA SER A 188 -1.36 -0.80 -26.05
C SER A 188 -0.63 -2.09 -25.68
N LEU A 189 0.56 -2.01 -25.09
CA LEU A 189 1.31 -3.19 -24.67
C LEU A 189 0.57 -4.00 -23.59
N ALA A 190 0.05 -3.33 -22.57
CA ALA A 190 -0.71 -3.99 -21.51
C ALA A 190 -2.00 -4.63 -22.06
N ASN A 191 -2.67 -3.95 -22.99
CA ASN A 191 -3.85 -4.48 -23.67
C ASN A 191 -3.52 -5.71 -24.53
N THR A 192 -2.47 -5.67 -25.35
CA THR A 192 -2.01 -6.81 -26.14
C THR A 192 -1.66 -8.00 -25.26
N GLN A 193 -1.03 -7.77 -24.10
CA GLN A 193 -0.66 -8.84 -23.17
C GLN A 193 -1.84 -9.37 -22.32
N GLY A 194 -3.00 -8.73 -22.37
CA GLY A 194 -4.14 -9.05 -21.49
C GLY A 194 -3.85 -8.72 -20.02
N TRP A 195 -3.00 -7.73 -19.77
CA TRP A 195 -2.60 -7.29 -18.43
C TRP A 195 -3.51 -6.18 -17.89
N THR A 196 -4.52 -5.78 -18.65
CA THR A 196 -5.57 -4.86 -18.20
C THR A 196 -6.76 -5.64 -17.66
N THR A 197 -7.25 -5.21 -16.50
CA THR A 197 -8.49 -5.77 -15.94
C THR A 197 -9.63 -4.81 -16.26
N PRO A 198 -10.66 -5.23 -17.02
CA PRO A 198 -11.85 -4.41 -17.20
C PRO A 198 -12.49 -4.12 -15.85
N LYS A 199 -13.06 -2.92 -15.67
CA LYS A 199 -13.90 -2.66 -14.49
C LYS A 199 -15.06 -3.65 -14.51
N SER A 200 -15.22 -4.44 -13.45
CA SER A 200 -16.34 -5.37 -13.32
C SER A 200 -17.65 -4.60 -13.29
N THR A 201 -18.49 -4.79 -14.31
CA THR A 201 -19.92 -4.49 -14.21
C THR A 201 -20.56 -5.56 -13.33
N SER A 202 -21.36 -5.16 -12.35
CA SER A 202 -21.87 -6.01 -11.26
C SER A 202 -22.63 -7.27 -11.68
N ASP A 203 -23.02 -7.40 -12.95
CA ASP A 203 -23.84 -8.51 -13.47
C ASP A 203 -23.14 -9.39 -14.53
N ALA A 204 -21.87 -9.14 -14.86
CA ALA A 204 -21.19 -9.95 -15.88
C ALA A 204 -20.33 -11.06 -15.25
N PRO A 205 -20.40 -12.31 -15.75
CA PRO A 205 -19.43 -13.34 -15.39
C PRO A 205 -18.00 -12.84 -15.69
N PRO A 206 -16.99 -13.25 -14.89
CA PRO A 206 -15.61 -12.87 -15.17
C PRO A 206 -15.25 -13.28 -16.61
N PRO A 207 -14.61 -12.38 -17.39
CA PRO A 207 -14.23 -12.70 -18.74
C PRO A 207 -13.27 -13.90 -18.74
N PRO A 208 -13.36 -14.79 -19.74
CA PRO A 208 -12.42 -15.90 -19.86
C PRO A 208 -10.97 -15.36 -19.92
N PRO A 209 -9.99 -16.14 -19.43
CA PRO A 209 -8.60 -15.71 -19.45
C PRO A 209 -8.18 -15.39 -20.89
N THR A 210 -7.70 -14.17 -21.11
CA THR A 210 -7.21 -13.74 -22.42
C THR A 210 -6.07 -14.66 -22.84
N PRO A 211 -6.15 -15.31 -24.02
CA PRO A 211 -5.05 -16.15 -24.50
C PRO A 211 -3.78 -15.29 -24.60
N PRO A 212 -2.59 -15.89 -24.44
CA PRO A 212 -1.35 -15.16 -24.67
C PRO A 212 -1.34 -14.57 -26.08
N PRO A 213 -0.84 -13.33 -26.26
CA PRO A 213 -0.74 -12.74 -27.58
C PRO A 213 0.14 -13.59 -28.50
N THR A 214 -0.17 -13.58 -29.79
CA THR A 214 0.75 -14.14 -30.77
C THR A 214 2.05 -13.35 -30.81
N GLN A 215 3.14 -14.01 -31.19
CA GLN A 215 4.45 -13.35 -31.26
C GLN A 215 4.43 -12.20 -32.27
N GLU A 216 3.69 -12.34 -33.37
CA GLU A 216 3.52 -11.32 -34.41
C GLU A 216 2.82 -10.08 -33.86
N ALA A 217 1.72 -10.27 -33.11
CA ALA A 217 0.98 -9.16 -32.50
C ALA A 217 1.85 -8.43 -31.46
N LEU A 218 2.59 -9.18 -30.65
CA LEU A 218 3.50 -8.60 -29.67
C LEU A 218 4.62 -7.79 -30.34
N ASN A 219 5.25 -8.33 -31.39
CA ASN A 219 6.31 -7.65 -32.13
C ASN A 219 5.80 -6.34 -32.76
N GLU A 220 4.60 -6.35 -33.33
CA GLU A 220 3.99 -5.16 -33.92
C GLU A 220 3.68 -4.10 -32.85
N THR A 221 3.10 -4.49 -31.71
CA THR A 221 2.86 -3.57 -30.59
C THR A 221 4.15 -2.96 -30.06
N LEU A 222 5.23 -3.75 -29.94
CA LEU A 222 6.53 -3.24 -29.53
C LEU A 222 7.14 -2.28 -30.55
N ARG A 223 6.95 -2.53 -31.85
CA ARG A 223 7.38 -1.63 -32.93
C ARG A 223 6.67 -0.28 -32.85
N VAL A 224 5.35 -0.29 -32.67
CA VAL A 224 4.55 0.94 -32.51
C VAL A 224 4.95 1.70 -31.24
N LEU A 225 5.10 1.00 -30.10
CA LEU A 225 5.58 1.58 -28.86
C LEU A 225 6.95 2.25 -29.04
N ASN A 226 7.88 1.60 -29.74
CA ASN A 226 9.20 2.17 -30.02
C ASN A 226 9.12 3.45 -30.86
N ASN A 227 8.22 3.51 -31.84
CA ASN A 227 7.98 4.73 -32.63
C ASN A 227 7.41 5.86 -31.76
N HIS A 228 6.45 5.57 -30.88
CA HIS A 228 5.92 6.54 -29.93
C HIS A 228 7.01 7.09 -29.00
N LEU A 229 7.80 6.21 -28.37
CA LEU A 229 8.89 6.60 -27.49
C LEU A 229 9.96 7.43 -28.21
N THR A 230 10.31 7.05 -29.44
CA THR A 230 11.27 7.81 -30.28
C THR A 230 10.74 9.20 -30.59
N THR A 231 9.46 9.31 -30.94
CA THR A 231 8.80 10.58 -31.27
C THR A 231 8.73 11.50 -30.05
N ILE A 232 8.35 10.95 -28.89
CA ILE A 232 8.33 11.70 -27.62
C ILE A 232 9.74 12.17 -27.28
N HIS A 233 10.74 11.28 -27.28
CA HIS A 233 12.12 11.65 -26.97
C HIS A 233 12.65 12.74 -27.90
N ALA A 234 12.35 12.65 -29.20
CA ALA A 234 12.77 13.65 -30.20
C ALA A 234 12.18 15.05 -29.92
N SER A 235 10.98 15.16 -29.35
CA SER A 235 10.33 16.44 -29.07
C SER A 235 10.75 17.10 -27.74
N LEU A 236 11.37 16.36 -26.82
CA LEU A 236 11.78 16.90 -25.53
C LEU A 236 12.82 18.03 -25.68
N PRO A 237 12.80 19.08 -24.87
CA PRO A 237 13.89 20.04 -24.81
C PRO A 237 15.23 19.41 -24.37
N PRO A 238 16.37 20.06 -24.65
CA PRO A 238 17.64 19.69 -24.04
C PRO A 238 17.57 19.78 -22.51
N ARG A 239 18.29 18.89 -21.82
CA ARG A 239 18.33 18.74 -20.36
C ARG A 239 17.00 18.32 -19.73
N THR A 240 16.18 17.58 -20.47
CA THR A 240 14.95 16.98 -19.93
C THR A 240 15.22 15.57 -19.43
N ALA A 241 14.83 15.29 -18.18
CA ALA A 241 14.79 13.92 -17.68
C ALA A 241 13.62 13.16 -18.34
N PHE A 242 13.92 12.04 -18.97
CA PHE A 242 12.97 11.14 -19.59
C PHE A 242 12.91 9.83 -18.81
N ILE A 243 11.74 9.54 -18.24
CA ILE A 243 11.53 8.42 -17.33
C ILE A 243 10.45 7.51 -17.92
N ILE A 244 10.77 6.24 -18.09
CA ILE A 244 9.83 5.20 -18.52
C ILE A 244 9.74 4.17 -17.41
N PHE A 245 8.54 3.84 -16.97
CA PHE A 245 8.34 2.76 -16.00
C PHE A 245 7.16 1.88 -16.42
N THR A 246 7.30 0.56 -16.27
CA THR A 246 6.26 -0.40 -16.69
C THR A 246 5.12 -0.54 -15.69
N GLY A 247 5.29 0.00 -14.47
CA GLY A 247 4.31 -0.04 -13.39
C GLY A 247 4.23 -1.38 -12.67
N HIS A 248 4.07 -2.48 -13.40
CA HIS A 248 3.92 -3.83 -12.85
C HIS A 248 4.37 -4.92 -13.85
N SER A 249 4.41 -6.17 -13.37
CA SER A 249 4.61 -7.39 -14.16
C SER A 249 3.25 -8.05 -14.43
N ASP A 250 3.23 -9.30 -14.90
CA ASP A 250 1.99 -10.00 -15.25
C ASP A 250 1.02 -10.07 -14.05
N PRO A 251 -0.12 -9.35 -14.08
CA PRO A 251 -1.04 -9.29 -12.96
C PRO A 251 -2.07 -10.42 -12.98
N ARG A 252 -2.11 -11.27 -14.02
CA ARG A 252 -3.26 -12.16 -14.27
C ARG A 252 -3.44 -13.22 -13.19
N LYS A 253 -2.35 -13.82 -12.69
CA LYS A 253 -2.41 -14.79 -11.57
C LYS A 253 -2.96 -14.14 -10.29
N MET A 254 -2.45 -12.95 -9.96
CA MET A 254 -2.90 -12.17 -8.81
C MET A 254 -4.38 -11.77 -8.94
N ALA A 255 -4.81 -11.32 -10.12
CA ALA A 255 -6.19 -10.95 -10.40
C ALA A 255 -7.15 -12.16 -10.28
N ALA A 256 -6.77 -13.32 -10.83
CA ALA A 256 -7.56 -14.55 -10.73
C ALA A 256 -7.73 -15.02 -9.28
N LEU A 257 -6.64 -14.99 -8.48
CA LEU A 257 -6.68 -15.35 -7.07
C LEU A 257 -7.51 -14.35 -6.26
N ASN A 258 -7.40 -13.05 -6.52
CA ASN A 258 -8.24 -12.03 -5.88
C ASN A 258 -9.73 -12.21 -6.23
N ALA A 259 -10.07 -12.52 -7.48
CA ALA A 259 -11.45 -12.80 -7.89
C ALA A 259 -12.01 -14.02 -7.14
N ARG A 260 -11.23 -15.12 -7.06
CA ARG A 260 -11.63 -16.32 -6.30
C ARG A 260 -11.80 -16.02 -4.81
N LYS A 261 -10.91 -15.22 -4.22
CA LYS A 261 -11.02 -14.76 -2.83
C LYS A 261 -12.30 -13.95 -2.61
N ALA A 262 -12.59 -13.01 -3.49
CA ALA A 262 -13.79 -12.17 -3.41
C ALA A 262 -15.08 -12.99 -3.54
N GLN A 263 -15.11 -13.99 -4.41
CA GLN A 263 -16.23 -14.93 -4.54
C GLN A 263 -16.43 -15.73 -3.25
N PHE A 264 -15.35 -16.26 -2.66
CA PHE A 264 -15.41 -16.98 -1.38
C PHE A 264 -15.91 -16.09 -0.24
N GLU A 265 -15.37 -14.87 -0.12
CA GLU A 265 -15.80 -13.91 0.91
C GLU A 265 -17.27 -13.50 0.74
N THR A 266 -17.72 -13.34 -0.50
CA THR A 266 -19.14 -13.05 -0.81
C THR A 266 -20.02 -14.24 -0.42
N ALA A 267 -19.60 -15.46 -0.71
CA ALA A 267 -20.35 -16.66 -0.40
C ALA A 267 -20.43 -16.91 1.13
N LEU A 268 -19.34 -16.65 1.87
CA LEU A 268 -19.36 -16.68 3.35
C LEU A 268 -20.35 -15.66 3.93
N LYS A 269 -20.41 -14.45 3.37
CA LYS A 269 -21.37 -13.41 3.80
C LYS A 269 -22.82 -13.78 3.50
N SER A 270 -23.08 -14.70 2.56
CA SER A 270 -24.42 -15.17 2.24
C SER A 270 -25.00 -16.18 3.26
N GLY A 271 -24.22 -16.57 4.29
CA GLY A 271 -24.70 -17.39 5.40
C GLY A 271 -24.71 -18.90 5.14
N LYS A 272 -24.21 -19.36 4.00
CA LYS A 272 -24.03 -20.79 3.70
C LYS A 272 -22.89 -21.39 4.53
N ALA A 273 -23.04 -22.65 4.94
CA ALA A 273 -21.98 -23.35 5.65
C ALA A 273 -20.75 -23.52 4.71
N PRO A 274 -19.50 -23.46 5.22
CA PRO A 274 -18.29 -23.58 4.38
C PRO A 274 -18.23 -24.86 3.52
N GLU A 275 -18.91 -25.91 3.95
CA GLU A 275 -18.99 -27.20 3.26
C GLU A 275 -19.92 -27.18 2.04
N GLU A 276 -20.85 -26.23 1.99
CA GLU A 276 -21.84 -26.03 0.91
C GLU A 276 -21.37 -25.02 -0.14
N LEU A 277 -20.13 -24.53 -0.03
CA LEU A 277 -19.55 -23.55 -0.93
C LEU A 277 -18.83 -24.22 -2.10
N ASP A 278 -19.24 -23.88 -3.34
CA ASP A 278 -18.58 -24.31 -4.57
C ASP A 278 -17.14 -23.76 -4.70
N VAL A 279 -16.88 -22.60 -4.09
CA VAL A 279 -15.57 -21.95 -4.07
C VAL A 279 -14.98 -22.11 -2.67
N LYS A 280 -13.79 -22.72 -2.58
CA LYS A 280 -13.03 -22.84 -1.33
C LYS A 280 -11.82 -21.91 -1.34
N TRP A 281 -11.46 -21.38 -0.18
CA TRP A 281 -10.23 -20.61 0.03
C TRP A 281 -9.45 -21.18 1.21
N THR A 282 -8.20 -21.53 0.97
CA THR A 282 -7.30 -22.17 1.94
C THR A 282 -6.13 -21.25 2.30
N SER A 283 -5.38 -21.62 3.34
CA SER A 283 -4.12 -20.94 3.66
C SER A 283 -3.07 -21.07 2.55
N ALA A 284 -3.13 -22.14 1.74
CA ALA A 284 -2.27 -22.29 0.57
C ALA A 284 -2.63 -21.25 -0.52
N ASP A 285 -3.92 -21.08 -0.82
CA ASP A 285 -4.39 -20.03 -1.76
C ASP A 285 -3.97 -18.62 -1.30
N GLY A 286 -3.96 -18.38 0.02
CA GLY A 286 -3.44 -17.16 0.62
C GLY A 286 -1.96 -16.91 0.31
N ARG A 287 -1.10 -17.92 0.49
CA ARG A 287 0.33 -17.84 0.16
C ARG A 287 0.57 -17.66 -1.34
N ASP A 288 -0.19 -18.37 -2.17
CA ASP A 288 -0.09 -18.24 -3.63
C ASP A 288 -0.48 -16.83 -4.10
N LEU A 289 -1.47 -16.21 -3.44
CA LEU A 289 -1.86 -14.83 -3.70
C LEU A 289 -0.75 -13.86 -3.29
N GLU A 290 -0.14 -14.04 -2.13
CA GLU A 290 1.00 -13.22 -1.68
C GLU A 290 2.17 -13.30 -2.67
N GLU A 291 2.55 -14.50 -3.10
CA GLU A 291 3.60 -14.69 -4.10
C GLU A 291 3.23 -14.02 -5.44
N ALA A 292 1.99 -14.19 -5.91
CA ALA A 292 1.52 -13.56 -7.14
C ALA A 292 1.50 -12.02 -7.06
N VAL A 293 1.17 -11.46 -5.89
CA VAL A 293 1.25 -10.02 -5.63
C VAL A 293 2.69 -9.54 -5.71
N GLU A 294 3.64 -10.25 -5.07
CA GLU A 294 5.05 -9.86 -5.10
C GLU A 294 5.65 -9.94 -6.50
N LEU A 295 5.25 -10.91 -7.32
CA LEU A 295 5.62 -10.96 -8.73
C LEU A 295 5.01 -9.81 -9.53
N ALA A 296 3.71 -9.56 -9.38
CA ALA A 296 3.01 -8.49 -10.08
C ALA A 296 3.59 -7.10 -9.74
N ARG A 297 4.05 -6.88 -8.50
CA ARG A 297 4.65 -5.60 -8.08
C ARG A 297 6.00 -5.28 -8.75
N ARG A 298 6.64 -6.25 -9.41
CA ARG A 298 7.91 -6.02 -10.11
C ARG A 298 7.67 -5.13 -11.32
N GLY A 299 8.50 -4.11 -11.50
CA GLY A 299 8.46 -3.24 -12.67
C GLY A 299 9.87 -2.89 -13.12
N LEU A 300 9.98 -2.44 -14.36
CA LEU A 300 11.22 -1.88 -14.90
C LEU A 300 11.14 -0.36 -14.88
N LEU A 301 12.29 0.28 -14.65
CA LEU A 301 12.48 1.72 -14.73
C LEU A 301 13.65 1.99 -15.68
N PHE A 302 13.41 2.81 -16.68
CA PHE A 302 14.42 3.37 -17.57
C PHE A 302 14.46 4.88 -17.33
N LEU A 303 15.67 5.40 -17.13
CA LEU A 303 15.90 6.82 -16.87
C LEU A 303 17.03 7.29 -17.79
N GLY A 304 16.77 8.37 -18.52
CA GLY A 304 17.78 9.07 -19.31
C GLY A 304 17.59 10.58 -19.16
N VAL A 305 18.64 11.34 -19.46
CA VAL A 305 18.54 12.80 -19.65
C VAL A 305 18.83 13.07 -21.11
N LYS A 306 17.92 13.77 -21.79
CA LYS A 306 18.17 14.23 -23.15
C LYS A 306 19.22 15.32 -23.11
N TYR A 307 20.32 15.12 -23.85
CA TYR A 307 21.38 16.10 -24.01
C TYR A 307 21.02 17.17 -25.02
#